data_AF-A0A6A5Y7E5-F1
#
_entry.id   AF-A0A6A5Y7E5-F1
#
_cell.length_a   1.000
_cell.length_b   1.000
_cell.length_c   1.000
_cell.angle_alpha   90.00
_cell.angle_beta   90.00
_cell.angle_gamma   90.00
#
_symmetry.space_group_name_H-M   'P 1'
#
loop_
_entity.id
_entity.type
_entity.pdbx_description
1 polymer ?
#
loop_
_entity_poly.entity_id
_entity_poly.type
_entity_poly.pdbx_seq_one_letter_code
_entity_poly.pdbx_strand_id
1 'polypeptide(L)'
;MEDVELFDIFVTWLYCSTMRFSSGSSYSLMDIVKEWKSANNRTVNDCDGTLMQLHYFGKLYHIPNLQRDALDALHDWYTSSNMPSPQWSTLVDHYIAAPKASLLRQMLVDVFCRYHIANIDIMVEESTLLMEAGMEFQAAAFRRYSQVMSKVMGGSLDPMYDLNLCVYHEHANVQEREQCPRRSQKYDKSVYPGIV
;
A
#
# COMPACT_ATOMS: atom_id res chain seq x y z
N MET A 1 -16.67 17.60 -1.74
CA MET A 1 -15.88 18.26 -2.81
C MET A 1 -14.70 17.38 -3.24
N GLU A 2 -14.28 16.40 -2.43
CA GLU A 2 -13.27 15.38 -2.76
C GLU A 2 -13.62 14.50 -3.98
N ASP A 3 -14.90 14.25 -4.25
CA ASP A 3 -15.31 13.39 -5.37
C ASP A 3 -14.92 13.92 -6.75
N VAL A 4 -14.84 15.24 -6.93
CA VAL A 4 -14.50 15.84 -8.23
C VAL A 4 -13.02 15.63 -8.56
N GLU A 5 -12.15 15.80 -7.57
CA GLU A 5 -10.71 15.62 -7.74
C GLU A 5 -10.35 14.15 -7.98
N LEU A 6 -10.93 13.24 -7.20
CA LEU A 6 -10.76 11.80 -7.39
C LEU A 6 -11.21 11.37 -8.80
N PHE A 7 -12.33 11.92 -9.27
CA PHE A 7 -12.85 11.64 -10.60
C PHE A 7 -11.92 12.18 -11.71
N ASP A 8 -11.33 13.35 -11.56
CA ASP A 8 -10.38 13.92 -12.52
C ASP A 8 -9.12 13.04 -12.67
N ILE A 9 -8.58 12.56 -11.54
CA ILE A 9 -7.44 11.62 -11.55
C ILE A 9 -7.83 10.30 -12.21
N PHE A 10 -9.02 9.77 -11.90
CA PHE A 10 -9.54 8.56 -12.51
C PHE A 10 -9.69 8.71 -14.04
N VAL A 11 -10.27 9.81 -14.50
CA VAL A 11 -10.45 10.07 -15.94
C VAL A 11 -9.09 10.19 -16.62
N THR A 12 -8.13 10.90 -16.01
CA THR A 12 -6.76 11.01 -16.53
C THR A 12 -6.09 9.64 -16.62
N TRP A 13 -6.17 8.83 -15.56
CA TRP A 13 -5.67 7.45 -15.57
C TRP A 13 -6.34 6.60 -16.66
N LEU A 14 -7.66 6.72 -16.85
CA LEU A 14 -8.39 5.99 -17.86
C LEU A 14 -7.92 6.37 -19.27
N TYR A 15 -7.71 7.66 -19.54
CA TYR A 15 -7.15 8.14 -20.80
C TYR A 15 -5.74 7.60 -21.01
N CYS A 16 -4.85 7.71 -20.02
CA CYS A 16 -3.46 7.25 -20.12
C CYS A 16 -3.34 5.73 -20.28
N SER A 17 -4.20 4.95 -19.62
CA SER A 17 -4.17 3.48 -19.66
C SER A 17 -4.77 2.89 -20.94
N THR A 18 -5.74 3.58 -21.56
CA THR A 18 -6.43 3.09 -22.76
C THR A 18 -5.83 3.64 -24.05
N MET A 19 -5.39 4.90 -24.06
CA MET A 19 -4.76 5.48 -25.24
C MET A 19 -3.29 5.07 -25.28
N ARG A 20 -2.96 4.16 -26.20
CA ARG A 20 -1.58 3.88 -26.57
C ARG A 20 -0.99 5.10 -27.25
N PHE A 21 -0.49 6.06 -26.49
CA PHE A 21 0.27 7.16 -27.06
C PHE A 21 1.51 6.59 -27.75
N SER A 22 1.66 6.94 -29.03
CA SER A 22 2.79 6.52 -29.88
C SER A 22 4.16 7.00 -29.35
N SER A 23 4.20 7.80 -28.28
CA SER A 23 5.39 8.37 -27.67
C SER A 23 6.17 7.42 -26.76
N GLY A 24 5.68 6.21 -26.51
CA GLY A 24 6.40 5.20 -25.70
C GLY A 24 6.52 5.53 -24.20
N SER A 25 6.01 6.68 -23.75
CA SER A 25 5.94 7.06 -22.34
C SER A 25 4.71 6.41 -21.69
N SER A 26 4.90 5.32 -20.95
CA SER A 26 3.88 4.75 -20.08
C SER A 26 3.74 5.64 -18.85
N TYR A 27 2.63 6.37 -18.71
CA TYR A 27 2.33 7.13 -17.50
C TYR A 27 1.90 6.16 -16.40
N SER A 28 2.61 6.15 -15.27
CA SER A 28 2.16 5.40 -14.09
C SER A 28 1.10 6.21 -13.34
N LEU A 29 0.20 5.54 -12.61
CA LEU A 29 -0.78 6.23 -11.76
C LEU A 29 -0.11 7.13 -10.72
N MET A 30 1.05 6.71 -10.22
CA MET A 30 1.87 7.49 -9.29
C MET A 30 2.34 8.81 -9.90
N ASP A 31 2.69 8.84 -11.19
CA ASP A 31 3.08 10.08 -11.88
C ASP A 31 1.89 11.03 -12.01
N ILE A 32 0.71 10.51 -12.35
CA ILE A 32 -0.54 11.28 -12.43
C ILE A 32 -0.86 11.92 -11.07
N VAL A 33 -0.79 11.15 -9.98
CA VAL A 33 -1.08 11.67 -8.62
C VAL A 33 -0.05 12.72 -8.20
N LYS A 34 1.24 12.54 -8.53
CA LYS A 34 2.28 13.54 -8.24
C LYS A 34 2.06 14.84 -9.01
N GLU A 35 1.69 14.76 -10.28
CA GLU A 35 1.40 15.92 -11.11
C GLU A 35 0.17 16.68 -10.59
N TRP A 36 -0.93 15.95 -10.32
CA TRP A 36 -2.14 16.51 -9.70
C TRP A 36 -1.84 17.21 -8.38
N LYS A 37 -1.05 16.58 -7.51
CA LYS A 37 -0.64 17.16 -6.22
C LYS A 37 0.13 18.47 -6.43
N SER A 38 1.09 18.49 -7.35
CA SER A 38 1.87 19.69 -7.67
C SER A 38 1.00 20.82 -8.22
N ALA A 39 0.00 20.51 -9.03
CA ALA A 39 -0.92 21.49 -9.60
C ALA A 39 -1.84 22.12 -8.54
N ASN A 40 -2.16 21.39 -7.47
CA ASN A 40 -3.14 21.79 -6.45
C ASN A 40 -2.52 22.23 -5.11
N ASN A 41 -1.18 22.39 -5.03
CA ASN A 41 -0.47 22.74 -3.79
C ASN A 41 -0.78 21.80 -2.61
N ARG A 42 -0.95 20.51 -2.89
CA ARG A 42 -1.31 19.49 -1.90
C ARG A 42 -0.09 18.98 -1.13
N THR A 43 -0.33 18.46 0.09
CA THR A 43 0.72 17.94 0.97
C THR A 43 1.15 16.52 0.56
N VAL A 44 2.28 16.05 1.09
CA VAL A 44 2.79 14.69 0.82
C VAL A 44 1.79 13.62 1.28
N ASN A 45 1.08 13.86 2.38
CA ASN A 45 0.11 12.92 2.94
C ASN A 45 -1.22 12.89 2.17
N ASP A 46 -1.41 13.76 1.18
CA ASP A 46 -2.61 13.70 0.35
C ASP A 46 -2.51 12.58 -0.69
N CYS A 47 -1.28 12.17 -1.06
CA CYS A 47 -1.05 11.19 -2.12
C CYS A 47 -1.48 9.77 -1.73
N ASP A 48 -1.14 9.29 -0.54
CA ASP A 48 -1.51 7.94 -0.12
C ASP A 48 -3.02 7.84 0.14
N GLY A 49 -3.62 8.86 0.77
CA GLY A 49 -5.08 8.96 0.91
C GLY A 49 -5.81 8.89 -0.43
N THR A 50 -5.38 9.67 -1.44
CA THR A 50 -5.95 9.63 -2.79
C THR A 50 -5.75 8.26 -3.45
N LEU A 51 -4.57 7.64 -3.34
CA LEU A 51 -4.35 6.32 -3.92
C LEU A 51 -5.22 5.23 -3.24
N MET A 52 -5.42 5.30 -1.93
CA MET A 52 -6.33 4.40 -1.22
C MET A 52 -7.79 4.61 -1.66
N GLN A 53 -8.22 5.85 -1.84
CA GLN A 53 -9.54 6.16 -2.40
C GLN A 53 -9.71 5.60 -3.82
N LEU A 54 -8.71 5.72 -4.69
CA LEU A 54 -8.72 5.12 -6.04
C LEU A 54 -8.78 3.59 -5.99
N HIS A 55 -8.09 2.96 -5.05
CA HIS A 55 -8.19 1.51 -4.84
C HIS A 55 -9.62 1.10 -4.47
N TYR A 56 -10.26 1.81 -3.53
CA TYR A 56 -11.66 1.55 -3.17
C TYR A 56 -12.62 1.83 -4.33
N PHE A 57 -12.38 2.90 -5.07
CA PHE A 57 -13.16 3.25 -6.25
C PHE A 57 -13.10 2.13 -7.30
N GLY A 58 -11.90 1.64 -7.61
CA GLY A 58 -11.70 0.52 -8.52
C GLY A 58 -12.44 -0.74 -8.05
N LYS A 59 -12.43 -1.04 -6.75
CA LYS A 59 -13.18 -2.16 -6.19
C LYS A 59 -14.70 -1.98 -6.28
N LEU A 60 -15.21 -0.79 -5.91
CA LEU A 60 -16.64 -0.47 -5.89
C LEU A 60 -17.27 -0.56 -7.28
N TYR A 61 -16.55 -0.10 -8.31
CA TYR A 61 -17.02 -0.09 -9.69
C TYR A 61 -16.50 -1.26 -10.55
N HIS A 62 -15.88 -2.27 -9.91
CA HIS A 62 -15.34 -3.45 -10.59
C HIS A 62 -14.35 -3.14 -11.72
N ILE A 63 -13.42 -2.22 -11.47
CA ILE A 63 -12.33 -1.82 -12.36
C ILE A 63 -11.00 -2.41 -11.83
N PRO A 64 -10.69 -3.69 -12.10
CA PRO A 64 -9.57 -4.39 -11.48
C PRO A 64 -8.20 -3.77 -11.80
N ASN A 65 -8.02 -3.21 -13.01
CA ASN A 65 -6.76 -2.56 -13.39
C ASN A 65 -6.49 -1.31 -12.55
N LEU A 66 -7.52 -0.50 -12.28
CA LEU A 66 -7.36 0.67 -11.40
C LEU A 66 -7.01 0.24 -9.98
N GLN A 67 -7.71 -0.78 -9.47
CA GLN A 67 -7.46 -1.31 -8.14
C GLN A 67 -6.00 -1.79 -8.00
N ARG A 68 -5.49 -2.48 -9.03
CA ARG A 68 -4.12 -2.96 -9.10
C ARG A 68 -3.11 -1.82 -9.20
N ASP A 69 -3.31 -0.89 -10.12
CA ASP A 69 -2.40 0.25 -10.34
C ASP A 69 -2.31 1.15 -9.10
N ALA A 70 -3.44 1.35 -8.40
CA ALA A 70 -3.48 2.08 -7.14
C ALA A 70 -2.67 1.37 -6.04
N LEU A 71 -2.75 0.04 -5.98
CA LEU A 71 -1.97 -0.73 -5.01
C LEU A 71 -0.48 -0.76 -5.34
N ASP A 72 -0.12 -0.87 -6.62
CA ASP A 72 1.26 -0.73 -7.10
C ASP A 72 1.82 0.64 -6.72
N ALA A 73 1.07 1.70 -6.98
CA ALA A 73 1.47 3.06 -6.64
C ALA A 73 1.61 3.28 -5.12
N LEU A 74 0.72 2.73 -4.30
CA LEU A 74 0.83 2.77 -2.83
C LEU A 74 2.08 2.02 -2.33
N HIS A 75 2.37 0.86 -2.91
CA HIS A 75 3.56 0.11 -2.57
C HIS A 75 4.83 0.87 -2.97
N ASP A 76 4.90 1.38 -4.20
CA ASP A 76 6.03 2.19 -4.67
C ASP A 76 6.17 3.46 -3.80
N TRP A 77 5.07 4.04 -3.30
CA TRP A 77 5.06 5.15 -2.34
C TRP A 77 5.71 4.76 -1.00
N TYR A 78 5.28 3.68 -0.36
CA TYR A 78 5.80 3.25 0.97
C TYR A 78 7.14 2.50 0.93
N THR A 79 7.66 2.21 -0.26
CA THR A 79 8.97 1.54 -0.41
C THR A 79 10.04 2.44 -0.99
N SER A 80 9.69 3.62 -1.48
CA SER A 80 10.65 4.61 -1.96
C SER A 80 11.47 5.21 -0.81
N SER A 81 12.79 5.23 -0.98
CA SER A 81 13.77 5.65 0.04
C SER A 81 13.63 7.11 0.51
N ASN A 82 12.96 7.94 -0.29
CA ASN A 82 12.85 9.38 -0.06
C ASN A 82 11.48 9.80 0.47
N MET A 83 10.62 8.83 0.82
CA MET A 83 9.26 9.12 1.25
C MET A 83 9.19 9.22 2.77
N PRO A 84 8.44 10.20 3.30
CA PRO A 84 8.24 10.29 4.73
C PRO A 84 7.53 9.05 5.25
N SER A 85 7.71 8.78 6.54
CA SER A 85 6.91 7.78 7.25
C SER A 85 5.42 8.06 7.03
N PRO A 86 4.58 7.03 6.85
CA PRO A 86 3.14 7.20 6.77
C PRO A 86 2.61 7.94 8.01
N GLN A 87 1.55 8.71 7.84
CA GLN A 87 0.77 9.17 8.99
C GLN A 87 -0.06 8.02 9.53
N TRP A 88 0.07 7.74 10.83
CA TRP A 88 -0.57 6.57 11.44
C TRP A 88 -2.08 6.64 11.49
N SER A 89 -2.63 7.82 11.78
CA SER A 89 -4.06 8.07 11.70
C SER A 89 -4.61 7.66 10.33
N THR A 90 -3.93 8.06 9.25
CA THR A 90 -4.32 7.73 7.87
C THR A 90 -4.29 6.22 7.62
N LEU A 91 -3.23 5.51 8.02
CA LEU A 91 -3.17 4.04 7.85
C LEU A 91 -4.30 3.34 8.62
N VAL A 92 -4.57 3.79 9.84
CA VAL A 92 -5.58 3.23 10.73
C VAL A 92 -6.99 3.48 10.17
N ASP A 93 -7.29 4.70 9.77
CA ASP A 93 -8.59 5.08 9.19
C ASP A 93 -8.88 4.23 7.95
N HIS A 94 -7.89 4.07 7.09
CA HIS A 94 -8.04 3.22 5.91
C HIS A 94 -8.10 1.73 6.26
N TYR A 95 -7.40 1.26 7.28
CA TYR A 95 -7.52 -0.13 7.73
C TYR A 95 -8.93 -0.45 8.27
N ILE A 96 -9.56 0.51 8.96
CA ILE A 96 -10.92 0.40 9.48
C ILE A 96 -11.93 0.44 8.33
N ALA A 97 -11.73 1.33 7.36
CA ALA A 97 -12.61 1.45 6.19
C ALA A 97 -12.50 0.27 5.22
N ALA A 98 -11.35 -0.40 5.16
CA ALA A 98 -11.11 -1.50 4.25
C ALA A 98 -11.94 -2.75 4.59
N PRO A 99 -12.43 -3.51 3.57
CA PRO A 99 -13.06 -4.81 3.80
C PRO A 99 -12.13 -5.76 4.56
N LYS A 100 -12.67 -6.53 5.51
CA LYS A 100 -11.87 -7.39 6.41
C LYS A 100 -10.95 -8.38 5.70
N ALA A 101 -11.39 -8.90 4.55
CA ALA A 101 -10.64 -9.86 3.73
C ALA A 101 -9.76 -9.20 2.66
N SER A 102 -9.62 -7.86 2.65
CA SER A 102 -8.82 -7.18 1.62
C SER A 102 -7.32 -7.32 1.89
N LEU A 103 -6.56 -7.55 0.82
CA LEU A 103 -5.10 -7.54 0.87
C LEU A 103 -4.53 -6.15 1.21
N LEU A 104 -5.31 -5.08 0.99
CA LEU A 104 -4.97 -3.73 1.44
C LEU A 104 -4.78 -3.66 2.96
N ARG A 105 -5.68 -4.26 3.77
CA ARG A 105 -5.51 -4.30 5.24
C ARG A 105 -4.18 -4.94 5.64
N GLN A 106 -3.81 -6.02 4.95
CA GLN A 106 -2.54 -6.69 5.20
C GLN A 106 -1.36 -5.78 4.84
N MET A 107 -1.42 -5.10 3.70
CA MET A 107 -0.38 -4.15 3.30
C MET A 107 -0.21 -3.02 4.32
N LEU A 108 -1.30 -2.43 4.81
CA LEU A 108 -1.24 -1.34 5.80
C LEU A 108 -0.59 -1.80 7.11
N VAL A 109 -0.88 -3.03 7.55
CA VAL A 109 -0.23 -3.64 8.71
C VAL A 109 1.26 -3.90 8.45
N ASP A 110 1.62 -4.37 7.27
CA ASP A 110 3.02 -4.61 6.90
C ASP A 110 3.84 -3.31 6.80
N VAL A 111 3.24 -2.26 6.23
CA VAL A 111 3.80 -0.90 6.20
C VAL A 111 4.02 -0.39 7.62
N PHE A 112 3.00 -0.48 8.48
CA PHE A 112 3.11 -0.12 9.88
C PHE A 112 4.28 -0.83 10.56
N CYS A 113 4.35 -2.16 10.46
CA CYS A 113 5.44 -2.93 11.06
C CYS A 113 6.83 -2.55 10.52
N ARG A 114 6.96 -2.32 9.21
CA ARG A 114 8.24 -1.94 8.58
C ARG A 114 8.79 -0.65 9.21
N TYR A 115 7.97 0.38 9.28
CA TYR A 115 8.41 1.69 9.76
C TYR A 115 8.53 1.73 11.29
N HIS A 116 7.71 0.97 12.02
CA HIS A 116 7.78 0.94 13.48
C HIS A 116 9.00 0.16 14.01
N ILE A 117 9.43 -0.91 13.34
CA ILE A 117 10.67 -1.64 13.69
C ILE A 117 11.90 -0.72 13.57
N ALA A 118 11.89 0.17 12.59
CA ALA A 118 13.03 1.05 12.31
C ALA A 118 13.17 2.21 13.32
N ASN A 119 12.13 2.51 14.13
CA ASN A 119 12.12 3.70 14.97
C ASN A 119 11.47 3.45 16.34
N ILE A 120 12.31 3.07 17.32
CA ILE A 120 11.89 2.76 18.70
C ILE A 120 11.42 4.02 19.45
N ASP A 121 11.89 5.21 19.06
CA ASP A 121 11.58 6.47 19.75
C ASP A 121 10.14 6.96 19.52
N ILE A 122 9.39 6.42 18.54
CA ILE A 122 8.01 6.86 18.25
C ILE A 122 6.96 6.23 19.19
N MET A 123 7.34 5.32 20.10
CA MET A 123 6.39 4.60 20.95
C MET A 123 5.59 5.47 21.94
N VAL A 124 6.02 6.70 22.24
CA VAL A 124 5.37 7.52 23.28
C VAL A 124 4.20 8.34 22.73
N GLU A 125 4.35 9.00 21.58
CA GLU A 125 3.28 9.80 20.95
C GLU A 125 2.20 8.92 20.27
N GLU A 126 2.56 7.72 19.84
CA GLU A 126 1.65 6.81 19.12
C GLU A 126 0.67 6.03 20.02
N SER A 127 0.89 6.04 21.34
CA SER A 127 0.06 5.26 22.27
C SER A 127 -1.43 5.63 22.20
N THR A 128 -1.75 6.92 22.01
CA THR A 128 -3.13 7.42 21.85
C THR A 128 -3.75 6.97 20.52
N LEU A 129 -3.00 7.09 19.41
CA LEU A 129 -3.46 6.68 18.08
C LEU A 129 -3.66 5.16 17.99
N LEU A 130 -2.79 4.39 18.64
CA LEU A 130 -2.97 2.96 18.76
C LEU A 130 -4.26 2.64 19.52
N MET A 131 -4.54 3.32 20.64
CA MET A 131 -5.81 3.13 21.37
C MET A 131 -7.03 3.43 20.49
N GLU A 132 -6.95 4.43 19.61
CA GLU A 132 -8.02 4.79 18.66
C GLU A 132 -8.15 3.78 17.51
N ALA A 133 -7.06 3.14 17.10
CA ALA A 133 -7.04 2.17 15.99
C ALA A 133 -7.89 0.92 16.19
N GLY A 134 -8.41 0.74 17.41
CA GLY A 134 -9.21 -0.40 17.80
C GLY A 134 -8.38 -1.67 17.97
N MET A 135 -8.93 -2.60 18.75
CA MET A 135 -8.24 -3.85 19.10
C MET A 135 -7.89 -4.70 17.87
N GLU A 136 -8.64 -4.59 16.77
CA GLU A 136 -8.41 -5.42 15.58
C GLU A 136 -7.10 -5.04 14.87
N PHE A 137 -6.85 -3.75 14.64
CA PHE A 137 -5.60 -3.28 14.02
C PHE A 137 -4.40 -3.62 14.91
N GLN A 138 -4.50 -3.30 16.21
CA GLN A 138 -3.43 -3.60 17.17
C GLN A 138 -3.09 -5.09 17.21
N ALA A 139 -4.10 -5.97 17.24
CA ALA A 139 -3.88 -7.41 17.25
C ALA A 139 -3.20 -7.88 15.95
N ALA A 140 -3.63 -7.36 14.80
CA ALA A 140 -3.01 -7.67 13.51
C ALA A 140 -1.55 -7.19 13.44
N ALA A 141 -1.29 -5.95 13.85
CA ALA A 141 0.03 -5.35 13.93
C ALA A 141 0.95 -6.10 14.89
N PHE A 142 0.49 -6.42 16.10
CA PHE A 142 1.28 -7.16 17.09
C PHE A 142 1.62 -8.58 16.59
N ARG A 143 0.63 -9.29 16.04
CA ARG A 143 0.84 -10.61 15.44
C ARG A 143 1.89 -10.51 14.32
N ARG A 144 1.78 -9.51 13.45
CA ARG A 144 2.72 -9.34 12.35
C ARG A 144 4.12 -8.98 12.83
N TYR A 145 4.21 -8.01 13.73
CA TYR A 145 5.45 -7.55 14.34
C TYR A 145 6.21 -8.71 15.00
N SER A 146 5.53 -9.55 15.78
CA SER A 146 6.16 -10.72 16.42
C SER A 146 6.75 -11.71 15.40
N GLN A 147 6.05 -11.95 14.27
CA GLN A 147 6.56 -12.80 13.19
C GLN A 147 7.81 -12.21 12.53
N VAL A 148 7.79 -10.92 12.22
CA VAL A 148 8.91 -10.21 11.59
C VAL A 148 10.10 -10.18 12.55
N MET A 149 9.89 -9.79 13.81
CA MET A 149 10.96 -9.71 14.80
C MET A 149 11.60 -11.07 15.10
N SER A 150 10.82 -12.15 15.17
CA SER A 150 11.40 -13.49 15.33
C SER A 150 12.37 -13.84 14.19
N LYS A 151 12.10 -13.38 12.97
CA LYS A 151 12.95 -13.64 11.81
C LYS A 151 14.18 -12.76 11.79
N VAL A 152 14.01 -11.49 12.14
CA VAL A 152 15.10 -10.52 12.26
C VAL A 152 16.08 -10.97 13.34
N MET A 153 15.59 -11.31 14.54
CA MET A 153 16.43 -11.84 15.62
C MET A 153 17.09 -13.18 15.27
N GLY A 154 16.43 -13.99 14.44
CA GLY A 154 17.00 -15.22 13.89
C GLY A 154 17.98 -15.03 12.73
N GLY A 155 18.22 -13.79 12.27
CA GLY A 155 19.10 -13.49 11.13
C GLY A 155 18.56 -13.93 9.76
N SER A 156 17.29 -14.33 9.69
CA SER A 156 16.65 -14.80 8.45
C SER A 156 15.99 -13.68 7.64
N LEU A 157 15.82 -12.51 8.24
CA LEU A 157 15.24 -11.32 7.61
C LEU A 157 16.05 -10.09 7.99
N ASP A 158 16.31 -9.23 7.02
CA ASP A 158 16.96 -7.94 7.26
C ASP A 158 15.99 -7.00 8.02
N PRO A 159 16.43 -6.24 9.04
CA PRO A 159 15.59 -5.23 9.69
C PRO A 159 14.99 -4.20 8.71
N MET A 160 15.71 -3.91 7.62
CA MET A 160 15.29 -3.01 6.53
C MET A 160 14.64 -3.77 5.37
N TYR A 161 13.98 -4.89 5.65
CA TYR A 161 13.34 -5.71 4.63
C TYR A 161 12.38 -4.92 3.73
N ASP A 162 12.32 -5.34 2.47
CA ASP A 162 11.39 -4.81 1.50
C ASP A 162 10.05 -5.54 1.54
N LEU A 163 8.98 -4.78 1.35
CA LEU A 163 7.65 -5.33 1.15
C LEU A 163 7.56 -5.98 -0.23
N ASN A 164 6.94 -7.15 -0.32
CA ASN A 164 6.77 -7.83 -1.61
C ASN A 164 5.38 -7.54 -2.21
N LEU A 165 5.33 -6.70 -3.24
CA LEU A 165 4.09 -6.26 -3.88
C LEU A 165 3.19 -7.40 -4.37
N CYS A 166 3.76 -8.48 -4.92
CA CYS A 166 3.00 -9.63 -5.41
C CYS A 166 2.11 -10.28 -4.34
N VAL A 167 2.46 -10.11 -3.05
CA VAL A 167 1.68 -10.60 -1.92
C VAL A 167 0.33 -9.89 -1.78
N TYR A 168 0.26 -8.64 -2.22
CA TYR A 168 -0.94 -7.81 -2.07
C TYR A 168 -1.83 -7.82 -3.32
N HIS A 169 -1.39 -8.43 -4.41
CA HIS A 169 -2.22 -8.65 -5.59
C HIS A 169 -3.16 -9.83 -5.38
N GLU A 170 -4.44 -9.64 -5.75
CA GLU A 170 -5.39 -10.73 -5.88
C GLU A 170 -5.07 -11.50 -7.17
N HIS A 171 -4.69 -12.78 -7.04
CA HIS A 171 -4.48 -13.68 -8.17
C HIS A 171 -5.57 -14.75 -8.14
N ALA A 172 -6.20 -15.02 -9.28
CA ALA A 172 -7.23 -16.05 -9.38
C ALA A 172 -6.66 -17.47 -9.24
N ASN A 173 -5.37 -17.66 -9.58
CA ASN A 173 -4.70 -18.95 -9.49
C ASN A 173 -3.17 -18.80 -9.39
N VAL A 174 -2.50 -19.93 -9.15
CA VAL A 174 -1.04 -20.01 -9.04
C VAL A 174 -0.34 -19.56 -10.32
N GLN A 175 -0.88 -19.89 -11.50
CA GLN A 175 -0.26 -19.53 -12.78
C GLN A 175 -0.23 -18.01 -12.98
N GLU A 176 -1.31 -17.30 -12.68
CA GLU A 176 -1.37 -15.84 -12.71
C GLU A 176 -0.35 -15.22 -11.74
N ARG A 177 -0.26 -15.79 -10.53
CA ARG A 177 0.73 -15.37 -9.54
C ARG A 177 2.17 -15.56 -10.03
N GLU A 178 2.43 -16.67 -10.73
CA GLU A 178 3.75 -16.96 -11.29
C GLU A 178 4.13 -15.99 -12.42
N GLN A 179 3.15 -15.49 -13.16
CA GLN A 179 3.30 -14.52 -14.25
C GLN A 179 3.28 -13.07 -13.77
N CYS A 180 3.06 -12.82 -12.48
CA CYS A 180 3.00 -11.46 -11.97
C CYS A 180 4.35 -10.73 -12.18
N PRO A 181 4.37 -9.58 -12.88
CA PRO A 181 5.61 -8.84 -13.20
C PRO A 181 6.31 -8.30 -11.94
N ARG A 182 5.56 -8.15 -10.84
CA ARG A 182 6.05 -7.68 -9.54
C ARG A 182 6.47 -8.82 -8.60
N ARG A 183 6.56 -10.07 -9.10
CA ARG A 183 7.04 -11.20 -8.31
C ARG A 183 8.54 -11.06 -8.05
N SER A 184 8.90 -10.69 -6.82
CA SER A 184 10.30 -10.72 -6.40
C SER A 184 10.81 -12.17 -6.31
N GLN A 185 11.99 -12.44 -6.88
CA GLN A 185 12.69 -13.72 -6.71
C GLN A 185 13.06 -13.99 -5.25
N LYS A 186 13.16 -12.94 -4.42
CA LYS A 186 13.42 -13.03 -2.97
C LYS A 186 12.14 -13.30 -2.16
N TYR A 187 11.06 -13.80 -2.77
CA TYR A 187 9.85 -14.15 -2.05
C TYR A 187 10.12 -15.31 -1.08
N ASP A 188 10.39 -14.97 0.17
CA ASP A 188 10.44 -15.93 1.25
C ASP A 188 9.02 -16.22 1.73
N LYS A 189 8.49 -17.40 1.34
CA LYS A 189 7.20 -17.93 1.79
C LYS A 189 7.07 -17.95 3.31
N SER A 190 8.19 -18.06 4.03
CA SER A 190 8.16 -18.06 5.48
C SER A 190 7.78 -16.68 6.04
N VAL A 191 7.99 -15.58 5.29
CA VAL A 191 7.65 -14.21 5.70
C VAL A 191 6.14 -13.96 5.57
N TYR A 192 5.41 -14.71 4.76
CA TYR A 192 3.97 -14.52 4.57
C TYR A 192 3.21 -15.86 4.68
N PRO A 193 3.13 -16.45 5.88
CA PRO A 193 2.47 -17.73 6.07
C PRO A 193 0.95 -17.59 5.92
N GLY A 194 0.34 -18.40 5.06
CA GLY A 194 -1.12 -18.50 4.93
C GLY A 194 -1.76 -17.81 3.71
N ILE A 195 -0.95 -17.33 2.75
CA ILE A 195 -1.45 -16.73 1.49
C ILE A 195 -1.40 -17.81 0.41
N VAL A 196 -2.42 -18.65 0.39
CA VAL A 196 -2.68 -19.68 -0.64
C VAL A 196 -3.93 -19.28 -1.40
#